data_AF-A0A0E4C752-F1
#
_entry.id   AF-A0A0E4C752-F1
#
_cell.length_a   1.000
_cell.length_b   1.000
_cell.length_c   1.000
_cell.angle_alpha   90.00
_cell.angle_beta   90.00
_cell.angle_gamma   90.00
#
_symmetry.space_group_name_H-M   'P 1'
#
loop_
_entity.id
_entity.type
_entity.pdbx_description
1 polymer ?
#
loop_
_entity_poly.entity_id
_entity_poly.type
_entity_poly.pdbx_seq_one_letter_code
_entity_poly.pdbx_strand_id
1 'polypeptide(L)'
;MQHIAAAASIPENELVHIIIDGLGDPIHTASMRFVAKSIETLKPLLKEYEYIRTRVQTTVKKSSVQQSRVQIARAEPNQSTARCLNCRKYGHSENFCRMPIRLPGSCFKCGQTDHVYRNCPQRVQQIAVTTNGPEHLETTPVTEFWKLIK
;
A
#
# COMPACT_ATOMS: atom_id res chain seq x y z
N MET A 1 -33.86 -6.70 -13.99
CA MET A 1 -32.39 -6.61 -14.18
C MET A 1 -31.80 -7.70 -15.09
N GLN A 2 -32.50 -8.82 -15.39
CA GLN A 2 -31.98 -9.87 -16.28
C GLN A 2 -32.13 -9.59 -17.79
N HIS A 3 -33.01 -8.67 -18.19
CA HIS A 3 -33.34 -8.42 -19.61
C HIS A 3 -32.34 -7.53 -20.38
N ILE A 4 -31.47 -6.77 -19.69
CA ILE A 4 -30.50 -5.88 -20.35
C ILE A 4 -29.24 -6.65 -20.77
N ALA A 5 -28.88 -7.70 -20.04
CA ALA A 5 -27.67 -8.49 -20.31
C ALA A 5 -27.74 -9.31 -21.61
N ALA A 6 -28.96 -9.62 -22.09
CA ALA A 6 -29.15 -10.43 -23.30
C ALA A 6 -28.99 -9.64 -24.62
N ALA A 7 -28.96 -8.30 -24.58
CA ALA A 7 -28.99 -7.43 -25.76
C ALA A 7 -27.61 -6.93 -26.22
N ALA A 8 -26.57 -7.08 -25.39
CA ALA A 8 -25.22 -6.68 -25.77
C ALA A 8 -24.51 -7.86 -26.44
N SER A 9 -24.41 -7.83 -27.77
CA SER A 9 -23.54 -8.73 -28.51
C SER A 9 -22.08 -8.33 -28.29
N ILE A 10 -21.53 -8.69 -27.13
CA ILE A 10 -20.12 -8.44 -26.81
C ILE A 10 -19.26 -9.34 -27.70
N PRO A 11 -18.31 -8.80 -28.49
CA PRO A 11 -17.42 -9.62 -29.27
C PRO A 11 -16.56 -10.51 -28.35
N GLU A 12 -16.33 -11.76 -28.74
CA GLU A 12 -15.69 -12.76 -27.87
C GLU A 12 -14.33 -12.31 -27.31
N ASN A 13 -13.56 -11.54 -28.09
CA ASN A 13 -12.29 -10.98 -27.64
C ASN A 13 -12.44 -9.99 -26.48
N GLU A 14 -13.47 -9.14 -26.54
CA GLU A 14 -13.76 -8.20 -25.46
C GLU A 14 -14.29 -8.93 -24.23
N LEU A 15 -15.08 -9.99 -24.43
CA LEU A 15 -15.52 -10.86 -23.35
C LEU A 15 -14.33 -11.54 -22.64
N VAL A 16 -13.34 -12.00 -23.40
CA VAL A 16 -12.10 -12.59 -22.86
C VAL A 16 -11.34 -11.56 -22.01
N HIS A 17 -11.19 -10.33 -22.49
CA HIS A 17 -10.56 -9.27 -21.72
C HIS A 17 -11.35 -8.97 -20.43
N ILE A 18 -12.67 -8.77 -20.50
CA ILE A 18 -13.52 -8.53 -19.32
C ILE A 18 -13.35 -9.63 -18.26
N ILE A 19 -13.30 -10.90 -18.67
CA ILE A 19 -13.10 -12.02 -17.74
C ILE A 19 -11.72 -11.95 -17.08
N ILE A 20 -10.66 -11.72 -17.86
CA ILE A 20 -9.29 -11.63 -17.37
C ILE A 20 -9.15 -10.47 -16.38
N ASP A 21 -9.67 -9.29 -16.73
CA ASP A 21 -9.68 -8.08 -15.90
C ASP A 21 -10.31 -8.30 -14.52
N GLY A 22 -11.34 -9.15 -14.45
CA GLY A 22 -12.04 -9.50 -13.21
C GLY A 22 -11.25 -10.38 -12.24
N LEU A 23 -10.11 -10.96 -12.64
CA LEU A 23 -9.35 -11.90 -11.79
C LEU A 23 -8.59 -11.21 -10.64
N GLY A 24 -8.36 -9.90 -10.73
CA GLY A 24 -7.78 -9.10 -9.64
C GLY A 24 -6.30 -9.40 -9.32
N ASP A 25 -5.59 -10.10 -10.22
CA ASP A 25 -4.17 -10.43 -10.07
C ASP A 25 -3.35 -9.84 -11.22
N PRO A 26 -2.64 -8.71 -11.03
CA PRO A 26 -2.06 -7.96 -12.13
C PRO A 26 -0.98 -8.74 -12.90
N ILE A 27 -0.26 -9.66 -12.25
CA ILE A 27 0.85 -10.39 -12.86
C ILE A 27 0.31 -11.47 -13.80
N HIS A 28 -0.58 -12.31 -13.30
CA HIS A 28 -1.15 -13.40 -14.09
C HIS A 28 -2.16 -12.92 -15.13
N THR A 29 -2.88 -11.83 -14.84
CA THR A 29 -3.81 -11.19 -15.76
C THR A 29 -3.09 -10.64 -17.00
N ALA A 30 -1.90 -10.05 -16.83
CA ALA A 30 -1.11 -9.57 -17.97
C ALA A 30 -0.74 -10.71 -18.93
N SER A 31 -0.21 -11.83 -18.42
CA SER A 31 0.13 -12.98 -19.26
C SER A 31 -1.09 -13.59 -19.96
N MET A 32 -2.23 -13.70 -19.27
CA MET A 32 -3.46 -14.24 -19.86
C MET A 32 -4.01 -13.34 -20.98
N ARG A 33 -3.90 -12.00 -20.87
CA ARG A 33 -4.33 -11.09 -21.95
C ARG A 33 -3.51 -11.21 -23.22
N PHE A 34 -2.23 -11.56 -23.11
CA PHE A 34 -1.38 -11.75 -24.30
C PHE A 34 -1.64 -13.09 -25.00
N VAL A 35 -2.03 -14.12 -24.25
CA VAL A 35 -2.15 -15.50 -24.76
C VAL A 35 -3.59 -15.85 -25.17
N ALA A 36 -4.59 -15.45 -24.40
CA ALA A 36 -5.98 -15.79 -24.67
C ALA A 36 -6.60 -14.80 -25.67
N LYS A 37 -6.98 -15.30 -26.85
CA LYS A 37 -7.69 -14.52 -27.90
C LYS A 37 -9.11 -15.02 -28.16
N SER A 38 -9.50 -16.12 -27.53
CA SER A 38 -10.83 -16.72 -27.63
C SER A 38 -11.22 -17.41 -26.32
N ILE A 39 -12.52 -17.61 -26.13
CA ILE A 39 -13.08 -18.29 -24.94
C ILE A 39 -12.53 -19.72 -24.82
N GLU A 40 -12.31 -20.40 -25.94
CA GLU A 40 -11.77 -21.76 -25.98
C GLU A 40 -10.34 -21.83 -25.42
N THR A 41 -9.50 -20.86 -25.79
CA THR A 41 -8.13 -20.76 -25.27
C THR A 41 -8.06 -20.25 -23.84
N LEU A 42 -9.06 -19.46 -23.41
CA LEU A 42 -9.14 -18.92 -22.06
C LEU A 42 -9.47 -19.99 -21.01
N LYS A 43 -10.36 -20.94 -21.31
CA LYS A 43 -10.76 -22.02 -20.38
C LYS A 43 -9.59 -22.80 -19.77
N PRO A 44 -8.64 -23.36 -20.55
CA PRO A 44 -7.51 -24.09 -19.97
C PRO A 44 -6.58 -23.17 -19.16
N LEU A 45 -6.39 -21.92 -19.60
CA LEU A 45 -5.58 -20.92 -18.87
C LEU A 45 -6.19 -20.56 -17.51
N LEU A 46 -7.52 -20.40 -17.44
CA LEU A 46 -8.21 -20.14 -16.17
C LEU A 46 -8.07 -21.31 -15.19
N LYS A 47 -8.11 -22.56 -15.69
CA LYS A 47 -7.91 -23.75 -14.86
C LYS A 47 -6.49 -23.81 -14.30
N GLU A 48 -5.49 -23.47 -15.10
CA GLU A 48 -4.09 -23.37 -14.66
C GLU A 48 -3.92 -22.21 -13.66
N TYR A 49 -4.54 -21.06 -13.93
CA TYR A 49 -4.54 -19.91 -13.04
C TYR A 49 -5.16 -20.24 -11.68
N GLU A 50 -6.29 -20.94 -11.61
CA GLU A 50 -6.90 -21.37 -10.34
C GLU A 50 -5.97 -22.28 -9.53
N TYR A 51 -5.26 -23.19 -10.19
CA TYR A 51 -4.27 -24.05 -9.54
C TYR A 51 -3.09 -23.25 -8.96
N ILE A 52 -2.56 -22.30 -9.72
CA ILE A 52 -1.48 -21.42 -9.25
C ILE A 52 -1.97 -20.54 -8.09
N ARG A 53 -3.15 -19.92 -8.24
CA ARG A 53 -3.78 -19.06 -7.24
C ARG A 53 -4.03 -19.80 -5.92
N THR A 54 -4.54 -21.03 -5.96
CA THR A 54 -4.78 -21.84 -4.75
C THR A 54 -3.48 -22.26 -4.06
N ARG A 55 -2.42 -22.58 -4.82
CA ARG A 55 -1.10 -22.88 -4.24
C ARG A 55 -0.43 -21.67 -3.60
N VAL A 56 -0.44 -20.51 -4.27
CA VAL A 56 0.11 -19.26 -3.70
C VAL A 56 -0.73 -18.80 -2.49
N GLN A 57 -2.05 -18.96 -2.52
CA GLN A 57 -2.87 -18.67 -1.35
C GLN A 57 -2.60 -19.62 -0.17
N THR A 58 -2.30 -20.91 -0.39
CA THR A 58 -2.01 -21.83 0.71
C THR A 58 -0.64 -21.58 1.36
N THR A 59 0.34 -21.07 0.61
CA THR A 59 1.63 -20.63 1.17
C THR A 59 1.52 -19.32 1.95
N VAL A 60 0.67 -18.38 1.49
CA VAL A 60 0.42 -17.10 2.18
C VAL A 60 -0.54 -17.26 3.38
N LYS A 61 -1.53 -18.16 3.32
CA LYS A 61 -2.48 -18.42 4.44
C LYS A 61 -1.82 -19.11 5.64
N LYS A 62 -0.68 -19.78 5.47
CA LYS A 62 0.14 -20.21 6.63
C LYS A 62 0.70 -19.03 7.44
N SER A 63 0.64 -17.81 6.91
CA SER A 63 1.00 -16.58 7.63
C SER A 63 -0.22 -15.86 8.24
N SER A 64 -1.46 -16.34 8.06
CA SER A 64 -2.67 -15.58 8.46
C SER A 64 -3.67 -16.32 9.35
N VAL A 65 -3.37 -17.54 9.84
CA VAL A 65 -4.24 -18.26 10.80
C VAL A 65 -3.50 -18.67 12.09
N GLN A 66 -2.36 -18.05 12.40
CA GLN A 66 -1.73 -18.21 13.71
C GLN A 66 -1.11 -16.92 14.23
N GLN A 67 -1.96 -15.91 14.45
CA GLN A 67 -1.65 -14.85 15.41
C GLN A 67 -2.76 -14.74 16.47
N SER A 68 -3.15 -15.89 17.00
CA SER A 68 -3.85 -15.95 18.28
C SER A 68 -3.32 -17.16 19.06
N ARG A 69 -2.54 -16.86 20.11
CA ARG A 69 -1.90 -17.78 21.10
C ARG A 69 -0.81 -18.67 20.47
N VAL A 70 0.47 -18.64 20.82
CA VAL A 70 1.17 -18.37 22.09
C VAL A 70 2.61 -18.00 21.73
N GLN A 71 3.17 -16.99 22.38
CA GLN A 71 4.56 -17.06 22.87
C GLN A 71 4.71 -16.07 24.02
N ILE A 72 4.37 -16.57 25.20
CA ILE A 72 4.97 -16.16 26.47
C ILE A 72 6.44 -16.56 26.35
N ALA A 73 7.24 -15.71 25.72
CA ALA A 73 8.67 -15.66 25.93
C ALA A 73 8.92 -14.29 26.52
N ARG A 74 9.52 -14.27 27.71
CA ARG A 74 9.85 -13.09 28.50
C ARG A 74 10.59 -12.08 27.63
N ALA A 75 9.85 -11.18 26.98
CA ALA A 75 10.43 -10.03 26.31
C ALA A 75 10.74 -9.03 27.42
N GLU A 76 12.01 -8.97 27.78
CA GLU A 76 12.61 -7.82 28.46
C GLU A 76 11.98 -6.53 27.91
N PRO A 77 11.50 -5.62 28.76
CA PRO A 77 10.65 -4.49 28.36
C PRO A 77 11.39 -3.38 27.59
N ASN A 78 12.53 -3.69 26.97
CA ASN A 78 13.48 -2.68 26.53
C ASN A 78 14.16 -2.92 25.16
N GLN A 79 13.69 -3.88 24.35
CA GLN A 79 14.35 -4.17 23.06
C GLN A 79 13.40 -4.29 21.85
N SER A 80 12.21 -3.68 21.90
CA SER A 80 11.48 -3.48 20.65
C SER A 80 12.12 -2.35 19.84
N THR A 81 12.69 -2.70 18.69
CA THR A 81 13.16 -1.76 17.65
C THR A 81 11.99 -1.04 16.97
N ALA A 82 10.76 -1.53 17.17
CA ALA A 82 9.54 -0.88 16.71
C ALA A 82 9.15 0.29 17.63
N ARG A 83 8.59 1.35 17.04
CA ARG A 83 7.98 2.46 17.79
C ARG A 83 6.58 2.07 18.25
N CYS A 84 6.26 2.34 19.51
CA CYS A 84 4.90 2.22 20.05
C CYS A 84 3.89 2.98 19.17
N LEU A 85 2.76 2.36 18.83
CA LEU A 85 1.75 2.97 17.97
C LEU A 85 0.97 4.09 18.68
N ASN A 86 0.85 4.03 20.00
CA ASN A 86 0.20 5.07 20.80
C ASN A 86 1.12 6.29 21.03
N CYS A 87 2.33 6.09 21.58
CA CYS A 87 3.20 7.21 22.01
C CYS A 87 4.44 7.47 21.14
N ARG A 88 4.70 6.65 20.12
CA ARG A 88 5.86 6.73 19.21
C ARG A 88 7.25 6.57 19.84
N LYS A 89 7.35 6.25 21.14
CA LYS A 89 8.63 5.90 21.80
C LYS A 89 9.00 4.43 21.51
N TYR A 90 10.30 4.14 21.56
CA TYR A 90 10.83 2.77 21.44
C TYR A 90 10.73 2.01 22.77
N GLY A 91 11.02 0.71 22.75
CA GLY A 91 11.14 -0.12 23.95
C GLY A 91 9.85 -0.86 24.34
N HIS A 92 8.66 -0.38 23.93
CA HIS A 92 7.38 -1.05 24.21
C HIS A 92 6.41 -1.04 23.02
N SER A 93 5.47 -1.98 23.00
CA SER A 93 4.33 -2.00 22.07
C SER A 93 3.12 -1.25 22.65
N GLU A 94 2.11 -1.01 21.81
CA GLU A 94 0.87 -0.29 22.18
C GLU A 94 0.19 -0.86 23.43
N ASN A 95 0.13 -2.18 23.54
CA ASN A 95 -0.49 -2.90 24.67
C ASN A 95 0.21 -2.66 26.01
N PHE A 96 1.48 -2.26 26.00
CA PHE A 96 2.28 -1.97 27.21
C PHE A 96 2.55 -0.46 27.36
N CYS A 97 1.84 0.39 26.62
CA CYS A 97 2.01 1.83 26.71
C CYS A 97 1.37 2.37 27.99
N ARG A 98 2.15 3.09 28.80
CA ARG A 98 1.66 3.76 30.02
C ARG A 98 1.05 5.14 29.77
N MET A 99 1.10 5.62 28.52
CA MET A 99 0.48 6.88 28.14
C MET A 99 -1.02 6.66 27.88
N PRO A 100 -1.88 7.67 28.10
CA PRO A 100 -3.29 7.57 27.75
C PRO A 100 -3.46 7.20 26.28
N ILE A 101 -4.51 6.42 25.99
CA ILE A 101 -4.85 6.01 24.64
C ILE A 101 -5.16 7.26 23.83
N ARG A 102 -4.49 7.44 22.69
CA ARG A 102 -4.79 8.51 21.75
C ARG A 102 -6.17 8.33 21.13
N LEU A 103 -6.81 9.46 20.81
CA LEU A 103 -8.01 9.43 19.99
C LEU A 103 -7.69 8.83 18.62
N PRO A 104 -8.54 7.92 18.10
CA PRO A 104 -8.34 7.34 16.78
C PRO A 104 -8.32 8.44 15.71
N GLY A 105 -7.38 8.35 14.78
CA GLY A 105 -7.19 9.36 13.73
C GLY A 105 -6.44 10.62 14.15
N SER A 106 -6.09 10.79 15.43
CA SER A 106 -5.30 11.93 15.88
C SER A 106 -3.85 11.90 15.39
N CYS A 107 -3.28 13.08 15.18
CA CYS A 107 -1.89 13.25 14.80
C CYS A 107 -0.94 12.59 15.81
N PHE A 108 -0.04 11.74 15.34
CA PHE A 108 0.93 11.03 16.18
C PHE A 108 1.99 11.93 16.84
N LYS A 109 2.12 13.21 16.42
CA LYS A 109 3.05 14.18 17.01
C LYS A 109 2.34 15.05 18.05
N CYS A 110 1.28 15.75 17.66
CA CYS A 110 0.64 16.78 18.49
C CYS A 110 -0.65 16.31 19.20
N GLY A 111 -1.35 15.32 18.65
CA GLY A 111 -2.57 14.74 19.26
C GLY A 111 -3.87 15.39 18.83
N GLN A 112 -3.80 16.41 17.98
CA GLN A 112 -4.97 17.02 17.35
C GLN A 112 -5.57 16.08 16.30
N THR A 113 -6.89 16.08 16.15
CA THR A 113 -7.63 15.28 15.15
C THR A 113 -7.76 15.95 13.79
N ASP A 114 -7.38 17.23 13.68
CA ASP A 114 -7.49 18.03 12.47
C ASP A 114 -6.55 17.58 11.33
N HIS A 115 -5.43 16.92 11.67
CA HIS A 115 -4.44 16.50 10.67
C HIS A 115 -3.77 15.18 11.04
N VAL A 116 -3.17 14.55 10.02
CA VAL A 116 -2.30 13.39 10.19
C VAL A 116 -0.84 13.83 10.37
N TYR A 117 0.02 12.94 10.89
CA TYR A 117 1.43 13.23 11.17
C TYR A 117 2.18 13.92 10.02
N ARG A 118 1.88 13.58 8.76
CA ARG A 118 2.51 14.17 7.57
C ARG A 118 2.29 15.67 7.47
N ASN A 119 1.11 16.14 7.87
CA ASN A 119 0.65 17.53 7.77
C ASN A 119 0.73 18.26 9.13
N CYS A 120 1.47 17.72 10.10
CA CYS A 120 1.56 18.32 11.41
C CYS A 120 2.35 19.65 11.36
N PRO A 121 1.77 20.78 11.80
CA PRO A 121 2.48 22.06 11.79
C PRO A 121 3.70 22.06 12.72
N GLN A 122 3.64 21.28 13.81
CA GLN A 122 4.78 21.08 14.72
C GLN A 122 5.88 20.17 14.14
N ARG A 123 5.68 19.57 12.96
CA ARG A 123 6.74 18.84 12.24
C ARG A 123 7.70 19.80 11.54
N VAL A 124 7.19 20.92 11.02
CA VAL A 124 7.95 21.89 10.22
C VAL A 124 8.89 22.73 11.09
N GLN A 125 8.51 22.98 12.35
CA GLN A 125 9.30 23.78 13.28
C GLN A 125 10.64 23.14 13.69
N GLN A 126 10.86 21.84 13.44
CA GLN A 126 12.16 21.20 13.70
C GLN A 126 13.16 21.38 12.55
N ILE A 127 12.73 21.91 11.40
CA ILE A 127 13.59 22.16 10.23
C ILE A 127 14.05 23.63 10.21
N ALA A 128 13.33 24.53 10.89
CA ALA A 128 13.52 25.98 10.81
C ALA A 128 14.48 26.58 11.87
N VAL A 129 15.17 25.76 12.70
CA VAL A 129 16.05 26.28 13.77
C VAL A 129 17.52 26.39 13.36
N THR A 130 17.88 26.02 12.12
CA THR A 130 19.26 26.17 11.61
C THR A 130 19.30 27.02 10.33
N THR A 131 18.93 28.29 10.39
CA THR A 131 19.50 29.35 9.54
C THR A 131 19.04 30.71 10.08
N ASN A 132 19.85 31.31 10.94
CA ASN A 132 19.93 32.77 10.96
C ASN A 132 20.90 33.16 9.83
N GLY A 133 20.38 33.86 8.82
CA GLY A 133 21.16 34.44 7.73
C GLY A 133 20.21 34.98 6.65
N PRO A 134 20.17 36.30 6.41
CA PRO A 134 19.32 36.87 5.37
C PRO A 134 20.01 36.71 4.01
N GLU A 135 19.26 37.04 2.97
CA GLU A 135 19.73 37.49 1.65
C GLU A 135 19.46 36.54 0.48
N HIS A 136 18.93 37.17 -0.56
CA HIS A 136 18.29 36.63 -1.74
C HIS A 136 19.28 35.86 -2.62
N LEU A 137 18.85 34.72 -3.17
CA LEU A 137 19.37 34.26 -4.45
C LEU A 137 18.21 33.79 -5.33
N GLU A 138 17.98 34.60 -6.37
CA GLU A 138 16.96 34.42 -7.39
C GLU A 138 17.13 33.06 -8.08
N THR A 139 16.02 32.34 -8.22
CA THR A 139 15.96 31.10 -8.97
C THR A 139 15.90 31.43 -10.45
N THR A 140 17.01 31.31 -11.17
CA THR A 140 16.98 31.28 -12.62
C THR A 140 16.35 29.96 -13.09
N PRO A 141 15.34 29.98 -13.98
CA PRO A 141 14.69 28.76 -14.47
C PRO A 141 15.64 27.92 -15.31
N VAL A 142 15.56 26.60 -15.15
CA VAL A 142 16.42 25.55 -15.76
C VAL A 142 16.22 25.40 -17.28
N THR A 143 15.63 26.40 -17.95
CA THR A 143 15.24 26.32 -19.36
C THR A 143 16.36 26.64 -20.35
N GLU A 144 17.53 27.10 -19.88
CA GLU A 144 18.61 27.59 -20.74
C GLU A 144 19.89 26.72 -20.71
N PHE A 145 19.79 25.43 -20.33
CA PHE A 145 20.94 24.52 -20.36
C PHE A 145 21.22 23.94 -21.77
N TRP A 146 20.22 23.96 -22.67
CA TRP A 146 20.31 23.34 -24.00
C TRP A 146 20.98 24.21 -25.07
N LYS A 147 21.30 25.49 -24.78
CA LYS A 147 21.90 26.41 -25.76
C LYS A 147 23.43 26.37 -25.81
N LEU A 148 24.08 25.55 -24.98
CA LEU A 148 25.55 25.47 -24.87
C LEU A 148 26.18 24.21 -25.48
N ILE A 149 25.44 23.44 -26.27
CA ILE A 149 25.99 22.36 -27.10
C ILE A 149 25.77 22.73 -28.58
N LYS A 150 26.69 23.50 -29.13
CA LYS A 150 26.95 23.63 -30.58
C LYS A 150 28.45 23.58 -30.80
#